data_AF-A0A7J7HMG2-F1
#
_entry.id   AF-A0A7J7HMG2-F1
#
_cell.length_a   1.000
_cell.length_b   1.000
_cell.length_c   1.000
_cell.angle_alpha   90.00
_cell.angle_beta   90.00
_cell.angle_gamma   90.00
#
_symmetry.space_group_name_H-M   'P 1'
#
loop_
_entity.id
_entity.type
_entity.pdbx_description
1 polymer ?
#
loop_
_entity_poly.entity_id
_entity_poly.type
_entity_poly.pdbx_seq_one_letter_code
_entity_poly.pdbx_strand_id
1 'polypeptide(L)'
;FGQLNLNHKKLVDVGGGLGVTLSIITPNTTHIKAINFDLPHVIQHAPPYPGVEHVAADMFESVPKGDAIFMKNFDAAHTALPDNGNVIVVEGMIPVIPDTSTAAKSMCQIDLVMMTQIPGGKEGTQNEFLALAIGAGFTGISLECFICNFWVMEFYK
;
A
#
# COMPACT_ATOMS: atom_id res chain seq x y z
N PHE A 1 -6.71 -9.13 -7.38
CA PHE A 1 -7.60 -8.15 -6.71
C PHE A 1 -8.99 -8.70 -6.35
N GLY A 2 -9.61 -9.61 -7.13
CA GLY A 2 -10.95 -10.17 -6.82
C GLY A 2 -11.04 -11.12 -5.60
N GLN A 3 -10.05 -11.15 -4.72
CA GLN A 3 -10.02 -11.94 -3.49
C GLN A 3 -9.77 -11.09 -2.23
N LEU A 4 -9.57 -9.77 -2.37
CA LEU A 4 -9.54 -8.89 -1.21
C LEU A 4 -10.94 -8.80 -0.63
N ASN A 5 -11.11 -9.25 0.61
CA ASN A 5 -12.40 -9.31 1.29
C ASN A 5 -12.78 -7.91 1.78
N LEU A 6 -13.10 -7.02 0.85
CA LEU A 6 -13.47 -5.64 1.11
C LEU A 6 -14.93 -5.55 1.56
N ASN A 7 -15.24 -6.05 2.76
CA ASN A 7 -16.54 -5.80 3.42
C ASN A 7 -16.63 -4.39 4.04
N HIS A 8 -15.66 -3.54 3.72
CA HIS A 8 -15.49 -2.18 4.20
C HIS A 8 -16.45 -1.22 3.48
N LYS A 9 -16.97 -0.22 4.19
CA LYS A 9 -17.83 0.82 3.57
C LYS A 9 -17.01 1.97 2.99
N LYS A 10 -15.75 2.13 3.44
CA LYS A 10 -14.84 3.18 2.99
C LYS A 10 -13.40 2.67 2.86
N LEU A 11 -12.84 2.78 1.65
CA LEU A 11 -11.45 2.43 1.32
C LEU A 11 -10.66 3.70 1.01
N VAL A 12 -9.49 3.86 1.61
CA VAL A 12 -8.58 4.98 1.34
C VAL A 12 -7.28 4.43 0.74
N ASP A 13 -6.95 4.82 -0.48
CA ASP A 13 -5.68 4.50 -1.15
C ASP A 13 -4.68 5.63 -0.87
N VAL A 14 -3.71 5.39 0.01
CA VAL A 14 -2.72 6.38 0.45
C VAL A 14 -1.47 6.27 -0.41
N GLY A 15 -1.05 7.39 -1.01
CA GLY A 15 -0.07 7.37 -2.08
C GLY A 15 -0.65 6.78 -3.38
N GLY A 16 -1.96 6.90 -3.57
CA GLY A 16 -2.68 6.28 -4.70
C GLY A 16 -2.38 6.92 -6.06
N GLY A 17 -1.54 7.96 -6.09
CA GLY A 17 -1.09 8.64 -7.28
C GLY A 17 -2.25 9.27 -8.04
N LEU A 18 -2.33 8.93 -9.33
CA LEU A 18 -3.42 9.39 -10.19
C LEU A 18 -4.75 8.64 -9.93
N GLY A 19 -4.79 7.64 -9.04
CA GLY A 19 -6.02 6.93 -8.66
C GLY A 19 -6.38 5.74 -9.57
N VAL A 20 -5.45 5.29 -10.40
CA VAL A 20 -5.65 4.18 -11.35
C VAL A 20 -6.04 2.88 -10.63
N THR A 21 -5.42 2.59 -9.49
CA THR A 21 -5.73 1.42 -8.67
C THR A 21 -7.20 1.38 -8.29
N LEU A 22 -7.71 2.47 -7.71
CA LEU A 22 -9.12 2.58 -7.33
C LEU A 22 -10.05 2.54 -8.54
N SER A 23 -9.67 3.11 -9.68
CA SER A 23 -10.49 3.02 -10.91
C SER A 23 -10.75 1.57 -11.37
N ILE A 24 -9.87 0.63 -11.01
CA ILE A 24 -10.02 -0.80 -11.31
C ILE A 24 -10.81 -1.52 -10.20
N ILE A 25 -10.70 -1.06 -8.95
CA ILE A 25 -11.36 -1.69 -7.79
C ILE A 25 -12.84 -1.28 -7.69
N THR A 26 -13.16 0.01 -7.85
CA THR A 26 -14.52 0.53 -7.62
C THR A 26 -15.62 -0.08 -8.48
N PRO A 27 -15.41 -0.47 -9.75
CA PRO A 27 -16.47 -1.10 -10.56
C PRO A 27 -16.99 -2.42 -9.98
N ASN A 28 -16.16 -3.14 -9.21
CA ASN A 28 -16.51 -4.42 -8.58
C ASN A 28 -16.98 -4.25 -7.12
N THR A 29 -16.96 -3.03 -6.59
CA THR A 29 -17.17 -2.73 -5.17
C THR A 29 -18.08 -1.50 -4.99
N THR A 30 -19.22 -1.50 -5.68
CA THR A 30 -20.12 -0.33 -5.77
C THR A 30 -20.72 0.14 -4.44
N HIS A 31 -20.61 -0.65 -3.37
CA HIS A 31 -21.02 -0.31 -2.01
C HIS A 31 -19.94 0.42 -1.20
N ILE A 32 -18.72 0.53 -1.74
CA ILE A 32 -17.57 1.13 -1.06
C ILE A 32 -17.39 2.56 -1.53
N LYS A 33 -17.25 3.48 -0.58
CA LYS A 33 -16.75 4.84 -0.86
C LYS A 33 -15.23 4.80 -0.98
N ALA A 34 -14.69 5.08 -2.16
CA ALA A 34 -13.25 5.07 -2.40
C ALA A 34 -12.66 6.49 -2.35
N ILE A 35 -11.54 6.66 -1.65
CA ILE A 35 -10.77 7.90 -1.60
C ILE A 35 -9.37 7.62 -2.15
N ASN A 36 -9.00 8.31 -3.24
CA ASN A 36 -7.61 8.42 -3.67
C ASN A 36 -6.95 9.57 -2.90
N PHE A 37 -5.89 9.29 -2.15
CA PHE A 37 -5.19 10.25 -1.31
C PHE A 37 -3.72 10.36 -1.72
N ASP A 38 -3.29 11.57 -2.08
CA ASP A 38 -1.90 11.85 -2.46
C ASP A 38 -1.59 13.34 -2.26
N LEU A 39 -0.35 13.74 -2.53
CA LEU A 39 0.10 15.12 -2.44
C LEU A 39 -0.66 16.04 -3.41
N PRO A 40 -0.85 17.33 -3.08
CA PRO A 40 -1.61 18.26 -3.91
C PRO A 40 -1.13 18.35 -5.37
N HIS A 41 0.19 18.32 -5.58
CA HIS A 41 0.78 18.41 -6.92
C HIS A 41 0.56 17.15 -7.78
N VAL A 42 0.24 16.01 -7.16
CA VAL A 42 -0.14 14.77 -7.85
C VAL A 42 -1.64 14.79 -8.15
N ILE A 43 -2.46 15.07 -7.13
CA ILE A 43 -3.91 15.07 -7.23
C ILE A 43 -4.44 16.08 -8.26
N GLN A 44 -3.79 17.24 -8.41
CA GLN A 44 -4.20 18.22 -9.44
C GLN A 44 -4.16 17.67 -10.88
N HIS A 45 -3.43 16.58 -11.12
CA HIS A 45 -3.31 15.91 -12.42
C HIS A 45 -4.11 14.60 -12.49
N ALA A 46 -4.81 14.20 -11.41
CA ALA A 46 -5.61 12.99 -11.39
C ALA A 46 -6.88 13.17 -12.23
N PRO A 47 -7.16 12.27 -13.18
CA PRO A 47 -8.41 12.30 -13.94
C PRO A 47 -9.59 11.89 -13.05
N PRO A 48 -10.82 12.36 -13.33
CA PRO A 48 -11.99 11.94 -12.56
C PRO A 48 -12.31 10.46 -12.84
N TYR A 49 -12.50 9.68 -11.77
CA TYR A 49 -12.99 8.30 -11.86
C TYR A 49 -14.34 8.15 -11.15
N PRO A 50 -15.33 7.48 -11.77
CA PRO A 50 -16.60 7.18 -11.13
C PRO A 50 -16.42 6.44 -9.80
N GLY A 51 -17.04 6.95 -8.73
CA GLY A 51 -16.97 6.34 -7.40
C GLY A 51 -15.67 6.61 -6.63
N VAL A 52 -14.75 7.41 -7.18
CA VAL A 52 -13.49 7.80 -6.53
C VAL A 52 -13.51 9.28 -6.17
N GLU A 53 -13.26 9.59 -4.90
CA GLU A 53 -13.02 10.95 -4.41
C GLU A 53 -11.51 11.20 -4.32
N HIS A 54 -11.02 12.28 -4.94
CA HIS A 54 -9.62 12.67 -4.85
C HIS A 54 -9.41 13.65 -3.70
N VAL A 55 -8.48 13.34 -2.80
CA VAL A 55 -8.14 14.16 -1.63
C VAL A 55 -6.66 14.48 -1.65
N ALA A 56 -6.33 15.77 -1.64
CA ALA A 56 -4.97 16.29 -1.64
C ALA A 56 -4.52 16.65 -0.21
N ALA A 57 -3.54 15.94 0.35
CA ALA A 57 -2.85 16.35 1.59
C ALA A 57 -1.53 15.58 1.78
N ASP A 58 -0.86 15.79 2.92
CA ASP A 58 0.35 15.07 3.32
C ASP A 58 -0.01 13.93 4.31
N MET A 59 0.38 12.70 3.99
CA MET A 59 0.13 11.53 4.84
C MET A 59 0.85 11.60 6.20
N PHE A 60 1.97 12.32 6.28
CA PHE A 60 2.72 12.51 7.53
C PHE A 60 2.04 13.51 8.46
N GLU A 61 1.18 14.38 7.94
CA GLU A 61 0.34 15.27 8.76
C GLU A 61 -0.97 14.57 9.14
N SER A 62 -1.67 14.00 8.17
CA SER A 62 -2.92 13.28 8.43
C SER A 62 -3.33 12.36 7.29
N VAL A 63 -3.96 11.24 7.63
CA VAL A 63 -4.59 10.32 6.69
C VAL A 63 -6.12 10.37 6.87
N PRO A 64 -6.92 10.44 5.78
CA PRO A 64 -8.37 10.38 5.89
C PRO A 64 -8.83 9.10 6.60
N LYS A 65 -9.81 9.23 7.51
CA LYS A 65 -10.40 8.06 8.18
C LYS A 65 -11.06 7.15 7.14
N GLY A 66 -10.70 5.87 7.15
CA GLY A 66 -11.29 4.80 6.35
C GLY A 66 -11.53 3.55 7.19
N ASP A 67 -12.37 2.64 6.71
CA ASP A 67 -12.52 1.32 7.34
C ASP A 67 -11.34 0.41 6.95
N ALA A 68 -10.80 0.61 5.75
CA ALA A 68 -9.56 0.03 5.29
C ALA A 68 -8.67 1.09 4.63
N ILE A 69 -7.36 0.92 4.80
CA ILE A 69 -6.33 1.72 4.14
C ILE A 69 -5.53 0.79 3.23
N PHE A 70 -5.46 1.15 1.96
CA PHE A 70 -4.67 0.49 0.95
C PHE A 70 -3.40 1.29 0.72
N MET A 71 -2.25 0.62 0.71
CA MET A 71 -0.96 1.23 0.38
C MET A 71 -0.18 0.33 -0.56
N LYS A 72 0.51 0.93 -1.51
CA LYS A 72 1.32 0.22 -2.50
C LYS A 72 2.61 0.98 -2.74
N ASN A 73 3.73 0.26 -2.82
CA ASN A 73 5.05 0.82 -3.11
C ASN A 73 5.43 1.96 -2.14
N PHE A 74 5.24 1.75 -0.83
CA PHE A 74 5.47 2.79 0.18
C PHE A 74 6.72 2.52 1.00
N ASP A 75 7.37 3.59 1.48
CA ASP A 75 8.54 3.46 2.33
C ASP A 75 8.16 3.04 3.76
N ALA A 76 8.32 1.74 4.03
CA ALA A 76 8.07 1.14 5.33
C ALA A 76 8.85 1.77 6.49
N ALA A 77 9.99 2.42 6.24
CA ALA A 77 10.81 3.03 7.29
C ALA A 77 10.25 4.35 7.82
N HIS A 78 9.46 5.05 7.01
CA HIS A 78 9.01 6.41 7.32
C HIS A 78 7.49 6.55 7.46
N THR A 79 6.70 5.57 7.00
CA THR A 79 5.25 5.67 7.02
C THR A 79 4.64 5.50 8.41
N ALA A 80 3.88 6.52 8.84
CA ALA A 80 2.97 6.41 9.97
C ALA A 80 1.70 5.66 9.53
N LEU A 81 1.43 4.53 10.17
CA LEU A 81 0.22 3.75 9.92
C LEU A 81 -0.95 4.30 10.76
N PRO A 82 -2.19 4.21 10.24
CA PRO A 82 -3.38 4.61 10.99
C PRO A 82 -3.57 3.76 12.26
N ASP A 83 -3.98 4.38 13.37
CA ASP A 83 -4.26 3.68 14.63
C ASP A 83 -5.43 2.69 14.55
N ASN A 84 -6.31 2.83 13.54
CA ASN A 84 -7.56 2.06 13.41
C ASN A 84 -7.89 1.74 11.94
N GLY A 85 -8.44 0.55 11.71
CA GLY A 85 -8.83 0.03 10.40
C GLY A 85 -7.95 -1.14 9.95
N ASN A 86 -8.38 -1.87 8.92
CA ASN A 86 -7.55 -2.89 8.29
C ASN A 86 -6.57 -2.20 7.33
N VAL A 87 -5.28 -2.49 7.45
CA VAL A 87 -4.29 -1.99 6.47
C VAL A 87 -3.97 -3.11 5.50
N ILE A 88 -4.15 -2.82 4.21
CA ILE A 88 -3.79 -3.69 3.11
C ILE A 88 -2.55 -3.10 2.45
N VAL A 89 -1.47 -3.86 2.42
CA VAL A 89 -0.21 -3.46 1.78
C VAL A 89 0.03 -4.32 0.56
N VAL A 90 0.39 -3.70 -0.56
CA VAL A 90 0.89 -4.42 -1.74
C VAL A 90 2.34 -4.04 -1.97
N GLU A 91 3.25 -4.94 -1.61
CA GLU A 91 4.69 -4.63 -1.63
C GLU A 91 5.54 -5.83 -2.04
N GLY A 92 6.69 -5.52 -2.61
CA GLY A 92 7.75 -6.50 -2.81
C GLY A 92 8.41 -6.88 -1.50
N MET A 93 9.04 -8.06 -1.46
CA MET A 93 9.87 -8.45 -0.31
C MET A 93 11.21 -8.99 -0.77
N ILE A 94 12.28 -8.52 -0.13
CA ILE A 94 13.59 -9.15 -0.28
C ILE A 94 13.62 -10.45 0.55
N PRO A 95 14.08 -11.56 -0.03
CA PRO A 95 14.26 -12.79 0.73
C PRO A 95 15.43 -12.65 1.71
N VAL A 96 15.23 -13.12 2.95
CA VAL A 96 16.27 -13.10 4.00
C VAL A 96 17.46 -13.99 3.61
N ILE A 97 17.19 -15.11 2.95
CA ILE A 97 18.21 -16.00 2.39
C ILE A 97 18.27 -15.70 0.89
N PRO A 98 19.43 -15.26 0.37
CA PRO A 98 19.56 -15.00 -1.06
C PRO A 98 19.18 -16.23 -1.88
N ASP A 99 18.35 -16.03 -2.90
CA ASP A 99 17.99 -17.05 -3.87
C ASP A 99 18.19 -16.53 -5.30
N THR A 100 18.25 -17.46 -6.26
CA THR A 100 18.51 -17.14 -7.68
C THR A 100 17.26 -17.10 -8.55
N SER A 101 16.08 -17.13 -7.94
CA SER A 101 14.80 -17.05 -8.65
C SER A 101 14.65 -15.73 -9.38
N THR A 102 13.79 -15.71 -10.40
CA THR A 102 13.47 -14.48 -11.12
C THR A 102 12.86 -13.43 -10.19
N ALA A 103 12.00 -13.84 -9.26
CA ALA A 103 11.36 -12.94 -8.29
C ALA A 103 12.40 -12.25 -7.39
N ALA A 104 13.33 -13.01 -6.81
CA ALA A 104 14.39 -12.44 -5.97
C ALA A 104 15.30 -11.49 -6.74
N LYS A 105 15.68 -11.85 -7.97
CA LYS A 105 16.47 -10.96 -8.85
C LYS A 105 15.73 -9.66 -9.16
N SER A 106 14.44 -9.74 -9.47
CA SER A 106 13.61 -8.56 -9.71
C SER A 106 13.51 -7.68 -8.46
N MET A 107 13.35 -8.27 -7.27
CA MET A 107 13.30 -7.48 -6.04
C MET A 107 14.63 -6.80 -5.71
N CYS A 108 15.76 -7.49 -5.88
CA CYS A 108 17.07 -6.87 -5.72
C CYS A 108 17.31 -5.74 -6.74
N GLN A 109 16.80 -5.86 -7.97
CA GLN A 109 16.86 -4.78 -8.96
C GLN A 109 16.04 -3.57 -8.53
N ILE A 110 14.83 -3.78 -7.99
CA ILE A 110 13.99 -2.71 -7.46
C ILE A 110 14.69 -2.03 -6.27
N ASP A 111 15.28 -2.79 -5.36
CA ASP A 111 16.01 -2.25 -4.20
C ASP A 111 17.18 -1.34 -4.61
N LEU A 112 17.94 -1.73 -5.64
CA LEU A 112 18.97 -0.88 -6.22
C LEU A 112 18.38 0.40 -6.83
N VAL A 113 17.21 0.33 -7.47
CA VAL A 113 16.52 1.52 -7.98
C VAL A 113 16.10 2.42 -6.81
N MET A 114 15.48 1.87 -5.77
CA MET A 114 15.10 2.62 -4.56
C MET A 114 16.30 3.34 -3.95
N MET A 115 17.43 2.63 -3.75
CA MET A 115 18.66 3.20 -3.21
C MET A 115 19.19 4.39 -4.01
N THR A 116 19.03 4.38 -5.34
CA THR A 116 19.56 5.45 -6.22
C THR A 116 18.60 6.61 -6.43
N GLN A 117 17.29 6.38 -6.34
CA GLN A 117 16.26 7.36 -6.70
C GLN A 117 15.55 7.97 -5.50
N ILE A 118 15.48 7.25 -4.38
CA ILE A 118 14.71 7.62 -3.20
C ILE A 118 15.66 7.67 -1.99
N PRO A 119 15.95 8.87 -1.44
CA PRO A 119 16.78 8.98 -0.25
C PRO A 119 16.21 8.16 0.91
N GLY A 120 16.96 7.17 1.38
CA GLY A 120 16.52 6.27 2.46
C GLY A 120 15.64 5.09 2.00
N GLY A 121 15.20 5.09 0.74
CA GLY A 121 14.36 4.05 0.17
C GLY A 121 15.09 2.71 0.08
N LYS A 122 14.43 1.66 0.56
CA LYS A 122 14.88 0.27 0.48
C LYS A 122 13.67 -0.64 0.44
N GLU A 123 13.84 -1.81 -0.16
CA GLU A 123 12.85 -2.88 -0.06
C GLU A 123 12.92 -3.56 1.31
N GLY A 124 11.78 -4.00 1.82
CA GLY A 124 11.66 -4.64 3.12
C GLY A 124 11.70 -6.16 3.07
N THR A 125 12.14 -6.78 4.15
CA THR A 125 11.92 -8.20 4.43
C THR A 125 10.58 -8.41 5.13
N GLN A 126 10.04 -9.64 5.10
CA GLN A 126 8.81 -9.97 5.84
C GLN A 126 8.89 -9.61 7.33
N ASN A 127 10.06 -9.79 7.95
CA ASN A 127 10.28 -9.46 9.36
C ASN A 127 10.23 -7.95 9.62
N GLU A 128 10.69 -7.13 8.67
CA GLU A 128 10.61 -5.67 8.78
C GLU A 128 9.17 -5.19 8.64
N PHE A 129 8.36 -5.77 7.73
CA PHE A 129 6.94 -5.48 7.66
C PHE A 129 6.19 -5.90 8.93
N LEU A 130 6.53 -7.07 9.50
CA LEU A 130 5.97 -7.49 10.78
C LEU A 130 6.36 -6.52 11.90
N ALA A 131 7.63 -6.13 12.00
CA ALA A 131 8.09 -5.17 13.00
C ALA A 131 7.40 -3.81 12.85
N LEU A 132 7.19 -3.34 11.61
CA LEU A 132 6.43 -2.12 11.33
C LEU A 132 4.98 -2.23 11.81
N ALA A 133 4.30 -3.33 11.48
CA ALA A 133 2.92 -3.57 11.90
C ALA A 133 2.80 -3.58 13.44
N ILE A 134 3.67 -4.32 14.13
CA ILE A 134 3.72 -4.36 15.60
C ILE A 134 4.00 -2.96 16.18
N GLY A 135 4.97 -2.23 15.62
CA GLY A 135 5.33 -0.87 16.05
C GLY A 135 4.18 0.13 15.92
N ALA A 136 3.28 -0.08 14.97
CA ALA A 136 2.07 0.71 14.77
C ALA A 136 0.84 0.21 15.57
N GLY A 137 1.00 -0.82 16.41
CA GLY A 137 -0.09 -1.31 17.26
C GLY A 137 -1.00 -2.37 16.63
N PHE A 138 -0.58 -2.98 15.52
CA PHE A 138 -1.17 -4.22 15.00
C PHE A 138 -0.59 -5.44 15.75
N THR A 139 -1.25 -6.59 15.68
CA THR A 139 -0.76 -7.84 16.31
C THR A 139 -0.02 -8.76 15.35
N GLY A 140 -0.16 -8.55 14.05
CA GLY A 140 0.59 -9.29 13.05
C GLY A 140 0.28 -8.89 11.62
N ILE A 141 0.86 -9.66 10.69
CA ILE A 141 0.61 -9.56 9.25
C ILE A 141 0.17 -10.92 8.71
N SER A 142 -0.76 -10.91 7.76
CA SER A 142 -1.16 -12.08 6.98
C SER A 142 -0.73 -11.90 5.52
N LEU A 143 -0.22 -12.96 4.89
CA LEU A 143 0.18 -12.96 3.48
C LEU A 143 -0.94 -13.62 2.65
N GLU A 144 -1.78 -12.80 2.01
CA GLU A 144 -3.01 -13.29 1.37
C GLU A 144 -2.79 -13.75 -0.07
N CYS A 145 -1.93 -13.05 -0.82
CA CYS A 145 -1.73 -13.33 -2.25
C CYS A 145 -0.33 -12.94 -2.70
N PHE A 146 0.26 -13.72 -3.62
CA PHE A 146 1.50 -13.37 -4.31
C PHE A 146 1.25 -13.28 -5.81
N ILE A 147 1.46 -12.10 -6.39
CA ILE A 147 1.23 -11.84 -7.81
C ILE A 147 2.26 -10.87 -8.37
N CYS A 148 2.83 -11.20 -9.53
CA CYS A 148 3.80 -10.34 -10.23
C CYS A 148 5.00 -9.91 -9.36
N ASN A 149 5.46 -10.77 -8.45
CA ASN A 149 6.52 -10.50 -7.46
C ASN A 149 6.12 -9.64 -6.25
N PHE A 150 4.85 -9.25 -6.13
CA PHE A 150 4.32 -8.49 -5.00
C PHE A 150 3.45 -9.37 -4.11
N TRP A 151 3.55 -9.14 -2.80
CA TRP A 151 2.65 -9.72 -1.81
C TRP A 151 1.52 -8.74 -1.50
N VAL A 152 0.31 -9.27 -1.38
CA VAL A 152 -0.81 -8.60 -0.71
C VAL A 152 -0.77 -9.03 0.75
N MET A 153 -0.55 -8.08 1.64
CA MET A 153 -0.49 -8.28 3.09
C MET A 153 -1.66 -7.58 3.77
N GLU A 154 -2.22 -8.22 4.78
CA GLU A 154 -3.17 -7.57 5.70
C GLU A 154 -2.54 -7.42 7.08
N PHE A 155 -2.53 -6.20 7.62
CA PHE A 155 -2.13 -5.95 9.00
C PHE A 155 -3.40 -5.99 9.85
N TYR A 156 -3.41 -6.88 10.84
CA TYR A 156 -4.58 -7.17 11.67
C TYR A 156 -4.31 -6.88 13.15
N LYS A 157 -5.38 -6.63 13.91
CA LYS A 157 -5.36 -6.54 15.37
C LYS A 157 -5.80 -7.87 15.99
#